data_AF-A0A1F4P7V4-F1
#
_entry.id   AF-A0A1F4P7V4-F1
#
_cell.length_a   1.000
_cell.length_b   1.000
_cell.length_c   1.000
_cell.angle_alpha   90.00
_cell.angle_beta   90.00
_cell.angle_gamma   90.00
#
_symmetry.space_group_name_H-M   'P 1'
#
loop_
_entity.id
_entity.type
_entity.pdbx_description
1 polymer ?
#
loop_
_entity_poly.entity_id
_entity_poly.type
_entity_poly.pdbx_seq_one_letter_code
_entity_poly.pdbx_strand_id
1 'polypeptide(L)'
;LTALGALVVPSLFAHLPSPALAGGMAAKLFTAQTWLSTGCGLLLLLLHRPDQGNPETGRAQSAMMFMLLGVLLALLSEFAIAPRIVNRENLRLWHSVGSVMFALQWLCAGVTFWKMTRKSG
;
A
#
# COMPACT_ATOMS: atom_id res chain seq x y z
N LEU A 1 -4.97 0.86 -4.72
CA LEU A 1 -5.35 0.05 -3.54
C LEU A 1 -6.77 -0.52 -3.71
N THR A 2 -7.84 0.28 -3.67
CA THR A 2 -9.23 -0.23 -3.70
C THR A 2 -9.58 -1.03 -4.95
N ALA A 3 -9.27 -0.52 -6.16
CA ALA A 3 -9.54 -1.24 -7.40
C ALA A 3 -8.78 -2.58 -7.47
N LEU A 4 -7.51 -2.59 -7.08
CA LEU A 4 -6.69 -3.81 -7.08
C LEU A 4 -7.17 -4.85 -6.07
N GLY A 5 -7.35 -4.46 -4.81
CA GLY A 5 -7.71 -5.39 -3.74
C GLY A 5 -9.16 -5.86 -3.78
N ALA A 6 -10.10 -4.99 -4.16
CA ALA A 6 -11.53 -5.31 -4.13
C ALA A 6 -12.09 -5.84 -5.46
N LEU A 7 -11.46 -5.53 -6.60
CA LEU A 7 -11.98 -5.92 -7.91
C LEU A 7 -11.03 -6.84 -8.67
N VAL A 8 -9.77 -6.44 -8.81
CA VAL A 8 -8.81 -7.18 -9.66
C VAL A 8 -8.44 -8.53 -9.03
N VAL A 9 -8.11 -8.57 -7.74
CA VAL A 9 -7.75 -9.83 -7.06
C VAL A 9 -8.90 -10.84 -7.07
N PRO A 10 -10.15 -10.52 -6.65
CA PRO A 10 -11.26 -11.45 -6.76
C PRO A 10 -11.51 -11.93 -8.20
N SER A 11 -11.37 -11.04 -9.19
CA SER A 11 -11.52 -11.39 -10.60
C SER A 11 -10.46 -12.39 -11.08
N LEU A 12 -9.22 -12.29 -10.61
CA LEU A 12 -8.18 -13.28 -10.91
C LEU A 12 -8.54 -14.67 -10.36
N PHE A 13 -9.05 -14.74 -9.13
CA PHE A 13 -9.47 -16.02 -8.54
C PHE A 13 -10.74 -16.59 -9.18
N ALA A 14 -11.60 -15.75 -9.76
CA ALA A 14 -12.80 -16.19 -10.47
C ALA A 14 -12.53 -16.71 -11.89
N HIS A 15 -11.51 -16.18 -12.59
CA HIS A 15 -11.30 -16.45 -14.02
C HIS A 15 -10.06 -17.28 -14.34
N LEU A 16 -9.09 -17.41 -13.43
CA LEU A 16 -7.89 -18.21 -13.69
C LEU A 16 -8.09 -19.69 -13.35
N PRO A 17 -7.47 -20.60 -14.13
CA PRO A 17 -7.71 -22.04 -14.04
C PRO A 17 -7.20 -22.69 -12.75
N SER A 18 -6.39 -22.01 -11.94
CA SER A 18 -6.05 -22.49 -10.61
C SER A 18 -5.81 -21.35 -9.60
N PRO A 19 -6.12 -21.56 -8.31
CA PRO A 19 -5.83 -20.59 -7.24
C PRO A 19 -4.34 -20.26 -7.11
N ALA A 20 -3.44 -21.18 -7.47
CA ALA A 20 -2.00 -20.94 -7.44
C ALA A 20 -1.57 -19.92 -8.51
N LEU A 21 -2.12 -20.03 -9.72
CA LEU A 21 -1.89 -19.06 -10.79
C LEU A 21 -2.48 -17.69 -10.44
N ALA A 22 -3.70 -17.67 -9.87
CA ALA A 22 -4.33 -16.44 -9.40
C ALA A 22 -3.54 -15.74 -8.30
N GLY A 23 -3.09 -16.49 -7.30
CA GLY A 23 -2.24 -15.96 -6.22
C GLY A 23 -0.91 -15.43 -6.72
N GLY A 24 -0.24 -16.14 -7.64
CA GLY A 24 1.01 -15.68 -8.25
C GLY A 24 0.85 -14.40 -9.07
N MET A 25 -0.25 -14.26 -9.82
CA MET A 25 -0.55 -13.04 -10.56
C MET A 25 -0.95 -11.88 -9.64
N ALA A 26 -1.75 -12.14 -8.60
CA ALA A 26 -2.11 -11.17 -7.58
C ALA A 26 -0.87 -10.60 -6.88
N ALA A 27 0.10 -11.46 -6.54
CA ALA A 27 1.37 -11.04 -5.96
C ALA A 27 2.10 -10.04 -6.87
N LYS A 28 2.30 -10.37 -8.16
CA LYS A 28 2.95 -9.45 -9.12
C LYS A 28 2.24 -8.11 -9.25
N LEU A 29 0.92 -8.08 -9.19
CA LEU A 29 0.14 -6.84 -9.23
C LEU A 29 0.31 -6.01 -7.95
N PHE A 30 0.38 -6.66 -6.78
CA PHE A 30 0.71 -5.98 -5.53
C PHE A 30 2.15 -5.43 -5.54
N THR A 31 3.10 -6.16 -6.12
CA THR A 31 4.47 -5.67 -6.36
C THR A 31 4.46 -4.40 -7.22
N ALA A 32 3.78 -4.43 -8.36
CA ALA A 32 3.70 -3.29 -9.28
C ALA A 32 3.03 -2.08 -8.61
N GLN A 33 1.94 -2.31 -7.87
CA GLN A 33 1.25 -1.27 -7.10
C GLN A 33 2.15 -0.67 -6.01
N THR A 34 2.97 -1.51 -5.37
CA THR A 34 3.96 -1.08 -4.37
C THR A 34 4.98 -0.15 -4.99
N TRP A 35 5.59 -0.53 -6.11
CA TRP A 35 6.56 0.31 -6.80
C TRP A 35 5.96 1.61 -7.33
N LEU A 36 4.74 1.56 -7.88
CA LEU A 36 4.03 2.75 -8.32
C LEU A 36 3.75 3.70 -7.14
N SER A 37 3.23 3.17 -6.03
CA SER A 37 2.91 3.98 -4.85
C SER A 37 4.17 4.59 -4.22
N THR A 38 5.25 3.83 -4.14
CA THR A 38 6.57 4.30 -3.69
C THR A 38 7.11 5.40 -4.60
N GLY A 39 7.06 5.19 -5.92
CA GLY A 39 7.50 6.18 -6.91
C GLY A 39 6.70 7.48 -6.82
N CYS A 40 5.37 7.40 -6.72
CA CYS A 40 4.51 8.57 -6.51
C CYS A 40 4.82 9.27 -5.17
N GLY A 41 5.06 8.51 -4.10
CA GLY A 41 5.40 9.08 -2.80
C GLY A 41 6.75 9.82 -2.81
N LEU A 42 7.78 9.22 -3.43
CA LEU A 42 9.07 9.85 -3.65
C LEU A 42 8.97 11.11 -4.53
N LEU A 43 8.14 11.07 -5.58
CA LEU A 43 7.92 12.24 -6.43
C LEU A 43 7.26 13.38 -5.64
N LEU A 44 6.23 13.09 -4.84
CA LEU A 44 5.60 14.10 -3.98
C LEU A 44 6.58 14.67 -2.95
N LEU A 45 7.45 13.83 -2.37
CA LEU A 45 8.55 14.22 -1.49
C LEU A 45 9.51 15.21 -2.17
N LEU A 46 9.95 14.89 -3.39
CA LEU A 46 10.88 15.74 -4.16
C LEU A 46 10.24 17.07 -4.59
N LEU A 47 8.93 17.07 -4.86
CA LEU A 47 8.18 18.28 -5.20
C LEU A 47 7.86 19.14 -3.96
N HIS A 48 7.85 18.55 -2.76
CA HIS A 48 7.57 19.28 -1.53
C HIS A 48 8.82 20.05 -1.07
N ARG A 49 8.79 21.39 -1.18
CA ARG A 49 9.76 22.25 -0.50
C ARG A 49 9.24 22.61 0.90
N PRO A 50 9.92 22.20 1.98
CA PRO A 50 9.48 22.56 3.33
C PRO A 50 9.70 24.05 3.58
N ASP A 51 8.61 24.81 3.68
CA ASP A 51 8.65 26.19 4.17
C ASP A 51 8.58 26.16 5.71
N GLN A 52 9.68 26.51 6.39
CA GLN A 52 9.85 26.24 7.82
C GLN A 52 9.01 27.14 8.75
N GLY A 53 8.17 28.03 8.21
CA GLY A 53 7.39 29.01 8.98
C GLY A 53 5.87 28.84 8.97
N ASN A 54 5.30 27.87 8.25
CA ASN A 54 3.85 27.76 8.06
C ASN A 54 3.24 26.60 8.88
N PRO A 55 2.12 26.75 9.61
CA PRO A 55 1.40 25.62 10.23
C PRO A 55 0.99 24.51 9.23
N GLU A 56 0.91 24.81 7.93
CA GLU A 56 0.76 23.82 6.85
C GLU A 56 1.91 22.78 6.82
N THR A 57 3.11 23.16 7.26
CA THR A 57 4.32 22.31 7.22
C THR A 57 4.25 21.15 8.21
N GLY A 58 3.61 21.34 9.38
CA GLY A 58 3.35 20.26 10.34
C GLY A 58 2.33 19.23 9.82
N ARG A 59 1.37 19.67 9.00
CA ARG A 59 0.38 18.81 8.34
C ARG A 59 1.00 18.01 7.21
N ALA A 60 1.86 18.65 6.42
CA ALA A 60 2.67 18.01 5.39
C ALA A 60 3.64 16.97 5.98
N GLN A 61 4.30 17.27 7.09
CA GLN A 61 5.19 16.33 7.77
C GLN A 61 4.45 15.12 8.34
N SER A 62 3.26 15.30 8.92
CA SER A 62 2.41 14.19 9.36
C SER A 62 1.95 13.32 8.19
N ALA A 63 1.57 13.93 7.06
CA ALA A 63 1.20 13.22 5.84
C ALA A 63 2.39 12.43 5.25
N MET A 64 3.60 12.97 5.36
CA MET A 64 4.86 12.31 5.00
C MET A 64 5.09 11.02 5.80
N MET A 65 4.88 11.08 7.12
CA MET A 65 5.06 9.92 8.00
C MET A 65 4.10 8.78 7.64
N PHE A 66 2.84 9.07 7.35
CA PHE A 66 1.87 8.06 6.90
C PHE A 66 2.21 7.50 5.52
N MET A 67 2.75 8.33 4.62
CA MET A 67 3.23 7.88 3.31
C MET A 67 4.42 6.93 3.44
N LEU A 68 5.44 7.31 4.22
CA LEU A 68 6.62 6.46 4.49
C LEU A 68 6.23 5.15 5.18
N LEU A 69 5.30 5.21 6.14
CA LEU A 69 4.76 4.00 6.78
C LEU A 69 4.04 3.10 5.78
N GLY A 70 3.25 3.68 4.87
CA GLY A 70 2.58 2.94 3.79
C GLY A 70 3.56 2.24 2.86
N VAL A 71 4.66 2.92 2.48
CA VAL A 71 5.76 2.35 1.67
C VAL A 71 6.48 1.25 2.43
N LEU A 72 6.81 1.44 3.70
CA LEU A 72 7.47 0.43 4.52
C LEU A 72 6.62 -0.84 4.66
N LEU A 73 5.32 -0.69 4.91
CA LEU A 73 4.36 -1.79 4.94
C LEU A 73 4.30 -2.50 3.57
N ALA A 74 4.46 -1.77 2.47
CA ALA A 74 4.43 -2.35 1.12
C ALA A 74 5.63 -3.27 0.91
N LEU A 75 6.82 -2.78 1.25
CA LEU A 75 8.06 -3.53 1.15
C LEU A 75 8.04 -4.77 2.06
N LEU A 76 7.56 -4.62 3.30
CA LEU A 76 7.41 -5.77 4.20
C LEU A 76 6.42 -6.81 3.66
N SER A 77 5.32 -6.37 3.04
CA SER A 77 4.34 -7.30 2.45
C SER A 77 4.93 -8.04 1.24
N GLU A 78 5.72 -7.34 0.42
CA GLU A 78 6.39 -7.91 -0.75
C GLU A 78 7.49 -8.90 -0.37
N PHE A 79 8.40 -8.51 0.52
CA PHE A 79 9.61 -9.28 0.81
C PHE A 79 9.44 -10.29 1.97
N ALA A 80 8.53 -10.07 2.91
CA ALA A 80 8.35 -10.95 4.06
C ALA A 80 7.11 -11.84 3.96
N ILE A 81 6.00 -11.33 3.41
CA ILE A 81 4.71 -12.04 3.42
C ILE A 81 4.48 -12.84 2.14
N ALA A 82 4.67 -12.22 0.97
CA ALA A 82 4.43 -12.89 -0.31
C ALA A 82 5.18 -14.22 -0.47
N PRO A 83 6.50 -14.33 -0.19
CA PRO A 83 7.21 -15.62 -0.32
C PRO A 83 6.69 -16.68 0.66
N ARG A 84 6.26 -16.30 1.87
CA ARG A 84 5.73 -17.25 2.87
C ARG A 84 4.34 -17.78 2.49
N ILE A 85 3.49 -16.92 1.90
CA ILE A 85 2.20 -17.36 1.32
C ILE A 85 2.43 -18.31 0.15
N VAL A 86 3.36 -18.00 -0.75
CA VAL A 86 3.67 -18.83 -1.94
C VAL A 86 4.25 -20.18 -1.54
N ASN A 87 5.15 -20.22 -0.55
CA ASN A 87 5.69 -21.46 0.01
C ASN A 87 4.67 -22.26 0.83
N ARG A 88 3.43 -21.76 0.95
CA ARG A 88 2.33 -22.38 1.73
C ARG A 88 2.66 -22.62 3.20
N GLU A 89 3.67 -21.92 3.73
CA GLU A 89 3.93 -21.92 5.16
C GLU A 89 2.73 -21.27 5.83
N ASN A 90 2.02 -21.98 6.71
CA ASN A 90 0.92 -21.44 7.52
C ASN A 90 0.03 -20.42 6.79
N LEU A 91 -0.53 -20.81 5.64
CA LEU A 91 -1.32 -19.95 4.73
C LEU A 91 -2.28 -19.00 5.44
N ARG A 92 -3.03 -19.51 6.43
CA ARG A 92 -4.01 -18.72 7.19
C ARG A 92 -3.38 -17.56 7.96
N LEU A 93 -2.21 -17.79 8.54
CA LEU A 93 -1.48 -16.77 9.30
C LEU A 93 -0.94 -15.70 8.35
N TRP A 94 -0.18 -16.09 7.33
CA TRP A 94 0.44 -15.12 6.42
C TRP A 94 -0.57 -14.38 5.56
N HIS A 95 -1.68 -15.02 5.18
CA HIS A 95 -2.78 -14.34 4.51
C HIS A 95 -3.44 -13.31 5.43
N SER A 96 -3.69 -13.65 6.70
CA SER A 96 -4.23 -12.70 7.68
C SER A 96 -3.28 -11.51 7.90
N VAL A 97 -1.99 -11.76 8.03
CA VAL A 97 -0.98 -10.69 8.21
C VAL A 97 -0.95 -9.79 6.96
N GLY A 98 -0.99 -10.37 5.76
CA GLY A 98 -1.06 -9.62 4.50
C GLY A 98 -2.31 -8.74 4.40
N SER A 99 -3.48 -9.27 4.76
CA SER A 99 -4.73 -8.50 4.78
C SER A 99 -4.67 -7.34 5.77
N VAL A 100 -4.12 -7.55 6.96
CA VAL A 100 -3.93 -6.49 7.98
C VAL A 100 -3.00 -5.41 7.46
N MET A 101 -1.88 -5.78 6.83
CA MET A 101 -0.94 -4.80 6.26
C MET A 101 -1.56 -4.00 5.13
N PHE A 102 -2.32 -4.64 4.24
CA PHE A 102 -3.06 -3.95 3.18
C PHE A 102 -4.11 -2.98 3.75
N ALA A 103 -4.84 -3.39 4.81
CA ALA A 103 -5.80 -2.52 5.49
C ALA A 103 -5.11 -1.30 6.13
N LEU A 104 -3.95 -1.51 6.78
CA LEU A 104 -3.15 -0.42 7.34
C LEU A 104 -2.66 0.56 6.26
N GLN A 105 -2.23 0.06 5.10
CA GLN A 105 -1.87 0.91 3.97
C GLN A 105 -3.05 1.72 3.44
N TRP A 106 -4.22 1.08 3.33
CA TRP A 106 -5.45 1.75 2.91
C TRP A 106 -5.84 2.87 3.88
N LEU A 107 -5.73 2.61 5.19
CA LEU A 107 -5.94 3.62 6.23
C LEU A 107 -4.91 4.75 6.15
N CYS A 108 -3.62 4.44 5.99
CA CYS A 108 -2.57 5.45 5.84
C CYS A 108 -2.84 6.35 4.62
N ALA A 109 -3.19 5.76 3.47
CA ALA A 109 -3.53 6.51 2.26
C ALA A 109 -4.78 7.39 2.47
N GLY A 110 -5.82 6.86 3.12
CA GLY A 110 -7.03 7.62 3.45
C GLY A 110 -6.75 8.80 4.39
N VAL A 111 -5.95 8.59 5.44
CA VAL A 111 -5.56 9.64 6.39
C VAL A 111 -4.70 10.72 5.72
N THR A 112 -3.72 10.33 4.90
CA THR A 112 -2.90 11.28 4.11
C THR A 112 -3.78 12.13 3.20
N PHE A 113 -4.69 11.50 2.45
CA PHE A 113 -5.62 12.21 1.58
C PHE A 113 -6.53 13.17 2.35
N TRP A 114 -7.11 12.73 3.47
CA TRP A 114 -7.95 13.57 4.33
C TRP A 114 -7.20 14.77 4.92
N LYS A 115 -5.94 14.57 5.32
CA LYS A 115 -5.09 15.65 5.84
C LYS A 115 -4.73 16.66 4.75
N MET A 116 -4.49 16.23 3.52
CA MET A 116 -4.18 17.10 2.38
C MET A 116 -5.41 17.81 1.78
N THR A 117 -6.62 17.24 1.92
CA THR A 117 -7.86 17.82 1.34
C THR A 117 -8.66 18.69 2.29
N ARG A 118 -8.46 18.59 3.61
CA ARG A 118 -9.00 19.57 4.57
C ARG A 118 -8.30 20.91 4.34
N LYS A 119 -8.94 21.77 3.54
CA LYS A 119 -8.66 23.20 3.41
C LYS A 119 -8.48 23.80 4.81
N SER A 120 -7.35 24.48 5.05
CA SER A 120 -7.22 25.41 6.17
C SER A 120 -8.32 26.46 6.04
N GLY A 121 -9.32 26.33 6.91
CA GLY A 121 -10.31 27.37 7.16
C GLY A 121 -9.79 28.26 8.29
#